data_AF-A0A973UY70-F1
#
_entry.id   AF-A0A973UY70-F1
#
_cell.length_a   1.000
_cell.length_b   1.000
_cell.length_c   1.000
_cell.angle_alpha   90.00
_cell.angle_beta   90.00
_cell.angle_gamma   90.00
#
_symmetry.space_group_name_H-M   'P 1'
#
loop_
_entity.id
_entity.type
_entity.pdbx_description
1 polymer ?
#
loop_
_entity_poly.entity_id
_entity_poly.type
_entity_poly.pdbx_seq_one_letter_code
_entity_poly.pdbx_strand_id
1 'polypeptide(L)'
;MNEAEIDALMARDDLTLDQKAEIIGSSDISEWLSQGEALHREGPRREIPMEVRSVRMSVETYDKLALLADAQGVKPTALIRLAVEEYVARAEGKLVDLAEARQALEVLQRVVAEAEHLRRDEPSQGDQRQAA
;
A
#
# COMPACT_ATOMS: atom_id res chain seq x y z
N MET A 1 24.02 -9.47 10.09
CA MET A 1 23.72 -8.86 11.40
C MET A 1 22.75 -9.74 12.13
N ASN A 2 23.10 -10.10 13.36
CA ASN A 2 22.26 -10.89 14.26
C ASN A 2 21.52 -9.99 15.27
N GLU A 3 20.63 -10.58 16.08
CA GLU A 3 19.79 -9.86 17.06
C GLU A 3 20.62 -9.05 18.06
N ALA A 4 21.70 -9.62 18.58
CA ALA A 4 22.57 -8.95 19.57
C ALA A 4 23.28 -7.72 18.98
N GLU A 5 23.65 -7.76 17.70
CA GLU A 5 24.26 -6.62 17.00
C GLU A 5 23.24 -5.51 16.72
N ILE A 6 21.99 -5.85 16.43
CA ILE A 6 20.89 -4.89 16.26
C ILE A 6 20.55 -4.25 17.61
N ASP A 7 20.45 -5.03 18.69
CA ASP A 7 20.18 -4.49 20.03
C ASP A 7 21.29 -3.55 20.51
N ALA A 8 22.55 -3.92 20.27
CA ALA A 8 23.69 -3.06 20.56
C ALA A 8 23.65 -1.76 19.74
N LEU A 9 23.24 -1.82 18.47
CA LEU A 9 23.04 -0.64 17.62
C LEU A 9 21.87 0.23 18.11
N MET A 10 20.78 -0.38 18.56
CA MET A 10 19.61 0.34 19.07
C MET A 10 19.89 1.03 20.40
N ALA A 11 20.71 0.44 21.26
CA ALA A 11 21.15 1.00 22.54
C ALA A 11 22.18 2.15 22.43
N ARG A 12 22.68 2.46 21.22
CA ARG A 12 23.60 3.58 21.00
C ARG A 12 22.88 4.91 20.98
N ASP A 13 23.09 5.73 22.01
CA ASP A 13 22.51 7.08 22.08
C ASP A 13 23.24 8.11 21.20
N ASP A 14 24.42 7.77 20.69
CA ASP A 14 25.25 8.63 19.84
C ASP A 14 24.83 8.66 18.36
N LEU A 15 23.83 7.84 17.99
CA LEU A 15 23.33 7.73 16.62
C LEU A 15 21.86 8.12 16.53
N THR A 16 21.49 8.87 15.50
CA THR A 16 20.09 9.16 15.19
C THR A 16 19.38 7.92 14.64
N LEU A 17 18.04 7.92 14.68
CA LEU A 17 17.25 6.84 14.08
C LEU A 17 17.52 6.66 12.59
N ASP A 18 17.75 7.76 11.86
CA ASP A 18 18.06 7.72 10.42
C ASP A 18 19.43 7.07 10.16
N GLN A 19 20.44 7.36 10.99
CA GLN A 19 21.77 6.74 10.90
C GLN A 19 21.72 5.25 11.27
N LYS A 20 20.94 4.88 12.28
CA LYS A 20 20.69 3.47 12.63
C LYS A 20 19.99 2.74 11.48
N ALA A 21 19.00 3.37 10.84
CA ALA A 21 18.28 2.81 9.70
C ALA A 21 19.19 2.61 8.47
N GLU A 22 20.12 3.53 8.20
CA GLU A 22 21.11 3.41 7.12
C GLU A 22 22.08 2.23 7.36
N ILE A 23 22.52 2.03 8.60
CA ILE A 23 23.38 0.90 9.00
C ILE A 23 22.64 -0.44 8.85
N ILE A 24 21.38 -0.50 9.28
CA ILE A 24 20.53 -1.69 9.13
C ILE A 24 20.24 -1.97 7.65
N GLY A 25 19.92 -0.94 6.86
CA GLY A 25 19.61 -1.06 5.44
C GLY A 25 20.80 -1.43 4.56
N SER A 26 22.02 -1.19 5.02
CA SER A 26 23.27 -1.58 4.33
C SER A 26 23.84 -2.93 4.80
N SER A 27 23.21 -3.56 5.79
CA SER A 27 23.69 -4.82 6.37
C SER A 27 22.83 -6.00 5.95
N ASP A 28 23.45 -7.17 5.77
CA ASP A 28 22.70 -8.41 5.56
C ASP A 28 22.03 -8.82 6.88
N ILE A 29 20.72 -8.60 6.97
CA ILE A 29 19.88 -8.93 8.13
C ILE A 29 19.12 -10.26 7.96
N SER A 30 19.47 -11.08 6.95
CA SER A 30 18.74 -12.31 6.63
C SER A 30 18.71 -13.30 7.81
N GLU A 31 19.80 -13.39 8.57
CA GLU A 31 19.90 -14.22 9.77
C GLU A 31 18.90 -13.79 10.86
N TRP A 32 18.83 -12.50 11.17
CA TRP A 32 17.86 -11.94 12.11
C TRP A 32 16.41 -12.11 11.63
N LEU A 33 16.13 -11.85 10.34
CA LEU A 33 14.81 -12.07 9.76
C LEU A 33 14.37 -13.55 9.82
N SER A 34 15.31 -14.49 9.71
CA SER A 34 15.03 -15.92 9.82
C SER A 34 14.78 -16.41 11.25
N GLN A 35 15.22 -15.62 12.25
CA GLN A 35 15.02 -15.91 13.68
C GLN A 35 13.71 -15.30 14.21
N GLY A 36 13.14 -14.33 13.50
CA GLY A 36 11.82 -13.79 13.81
C GLY A 36 10.76 -14.90 13.79
N GLU A 37 10.08 -15.09 14.92
CA GLU A 37 8.92 -15.97 14.98
C GLU A 37 7.95 -15.53 13.89
N ALA A 38 7.60 -16.44 12.99
CA ALA A 38 6.72 -16.14 11.88
C ALA A 38 5.43 -15.56 12.45
N LEU A 39 5.26 -14.23 12.32
CA LEU A 39 4.08 -13.52 12.78
C LEU A 39 2.91 -14.31 12.24
N HIS A 40 2.21 -15.01 13.14
CA HIS A 40 0.92 -15.58 12.84
C HIS A 40 0.04 -14.38 12.52
N ARG A 41 -0.02 -14.03 11.23
CA ARG A 41 -1.11 -13.26 10.69
C ARG A 41 -2.33 -14.07 11.09
N GLU A 42 -3.03 -13.62 12.13
CA GLU A 42 -4.43 -13.97 12.29
C GLU A 42 -5.01 -13.82 10.87
N GLY A 43 -5.49 -14.92 10.30
CA GLY A 43 -6.14 -14.88 8.99
C GLY A 43 -7.13 -13.71 9.01
N PRO A 44 -7.29 -12.99 7.89
CA PRO A 44 -8.00 -11.71 7.85
C PRO A 44 -9.23 -11.81 8.73
N ARG A 45 -9.32 -10.96 9.77
CA ARG A 45 -10.42 -10.99 10.74
C ARG A 45 -11.71 -11.07 9.96
N ARG A 46 -12.27 -12.27 9.83
CA ARG A 46 -13.59 -12.46 9.26
C ARG A 46 -14.50 -11.73 10.24
N GLU A 47 -15.38 -10.87 9.71
CA GLU A 47 -16.48 -10.16 10.41
C GLU A 47 -16.34 -8.66 10.69
N ILE A 48 -15.37 -7.93 10.12
CA ILE A 48 -15.54 -6.47 9.96
C ILE A 48 -15.82 -6.18 8.48
N PRO A 49 -17.08 -5.96 8.08
CA PRO A 49 -17.39 -5.57 6.72
C PRO A 49 -16.69 -4.25 6.41
N MET A 50 -15.91 -4.23 5.34
CA MET A 50 -15.30 -3.00 4.84
C MET A 50 -16.41 -2.10 4.30
N GLU A 51 -16.64 -0.96 4.96
CA GLU A 51 -17.66 0.01 4.54
C GLU A 51 -17.03 1.05 3.59
N VAL A 52 -17.32 0.96 2.30
CA VAL A 52 -16.91 1.98 1.32
C VAL A 52 -17.95 3.11 1.32
N ARG A 53 -17.60 4.26 1.90
CA ARG A 53 -18.51 5.42 2.01
C ARG A 53 -18.49 6.38 0.83
N SER A 54 -17.40 6.44 0.08
CA SER A 54 -17.27 7.33 -1.07
C SER A 54 -16.32 6.77 -2.11
N VAL A 55 -16.61 7.05 -3.38
CA VAL A 55 -15.78 6.70 -4.53
C VAL A 55 -15.48 7.98 -5.28
N ARG A 56 -14.19 8.28 -5.48
CA ARG A 56 -13.78 9.38 -6.35
C ARG A 56 -13.78 8.89 -7.79
N MET A 57 -14.39 9.66 -8.67
CA MET A 57 -14.42 9.40 -10.10
C MET A 57 -14.36 10.73 -10.86
N SER A 58 -13.97 10.67 -12.13
CA SER A 58 -13.99 11.86 -12.98
C SER A 58 -15.42 12.33 -13.23
N VAL A 59 -15.59 13.63 -13.47
CA VAL A 59 -16.90 14.24 -13.79
C VAL A 59 -17.54 13.55 -14.99
N GLU A 60 -16.77 13.32 -16.05
CA GLU A 60 -17.24 12.62 -17.25
C GLU A 60 -17.79 11.20 -16.95
N THR A 61 -17.15 10.49 -16.03
CA THR A 61 -17.60 9.15 -15.62
C THR A 61 -18.92 9.23 -14.85
N TYR A 62 -19.04 10.20 -13.94
CA TYR A 62 -20.26 10.41 -13.18
C TYR A 62 -21.43 10.83 -14.08
N ASP A 63 -21.21 11.69 -15.07
CA ASP A 63 -22.27 12.15 -15.97
C ASP A 63 -22.84 11.00 -16.80
N LYS A 64 -21.97 10.12 -17.33
CA LYS A 64 -22.38 8.89 -18.03
C LYS A 64 -23.18 7.97 -17.12
N LEU A 65 -22.74 7.80 -15.88
CA LEU A 65 -23.45 7.00 -14.87
C LEU A 65 -24.83 7.60 -14.56
N ALA A 66 -24.91 8.92 -14.41
CA ALA A 66 -26.16 9.62 -14.12
C ALA A 66 -27.19 9.45 -15.25
N LEU A 67 -26.75 9.57 -16.52
CA LEU A 67 -27.60 9.33 -17.68
C LEU A 67 -28.13 7.89 -17.73
N LEU A 68 -27.27 6.91 -17.44
CA LEU A 68 -27.67 5.49 -17.39
C LEU A 68 -28.65 5.21 -16.25
N ALA A 69 -28.44 5.82 -15.09
CA ALA A 69 -29.31 5.67 -13.94
C ALA A 69 -30.70 6.30 -14.20
N ASP A 70 -30.72 7.47 -14.82
CA ASP A 70 -31.96 8.16 -15.22
C ASP A 70 -32.78 7.33 -16.22
N ALA A 71 -32.12 6.77 -17.24
CA ALA A 71 -32.76 5.88 -18.22
C ALA A 71 -33.36 4.62 -17.58
N GLN A 72 -32.85 4.19 -16.43
CA GLN A 72 -33.34 3.02 -15.67
C GLN A 72 -34.27 3.41 -14.52
N GLY A 73 -34.53 4.70 -14.29
CA GLY A 73 -35.37 5.19 -13.20
C GLY A 73 -34.78 4.92 -11.81
N VAL A 74 -33.45 4.80 -11.69
CA VAL A 74 -32.75 4.50 -10.43
C VAL A 74 -31.76 5.60 -10.06
N LYS A 75 -31.28 5.60 -8.80
CA LYS A 75 -30.21 6.50 -8.37
C LYS A 75 -28.85 5.98 -8.87
N PRO A 76 -27.89 6.86 -9.22
CA PRO A 76 -26.53 6.46 -9.60
C PRO A 76 -25.85 5.52 -8.59
N THR A 77 -26.08 5.75 -7.29
CA THR A 77 -25.55 4.91 -6.20
C THR A 77 -26.13 3.50 -6.21
N ALA A 78 -27.41 3.33 -6.57
CA ALA A 78 -28.02 2.01 -6.69
C ALA A 78 -27.43 1.23 -7.87
N LEU A 79 -27.15 1.92 -8.97
CA LEU A 79 -26.54 1.33 -10.16
C LEU A 79 -25.08 0.92 -9.90
N ILE A 80 -24.31 1.75 -9.19
CA ILE A 80 -22.95 1.38 -8.72
C ILE A 80 -23.02 0.13 -7.84
N ARG A 81 -23.94 0.10 -6.87
CA ARG A 81 -24.08 -1.02 -5.94
C ARG A 81 -24.36 -2.33 -6.70
N LEU A 82 -25.32 -2.30 -7.62
CA LEU A 82 -25.68 -3.48 -8.42
C LEU A 82 -24.49 -3.97 -9.27
N ALA A 83 -23.77 -3.04 -9.91
CA ALA A 83 -22.60 -3.38 -10.71
C ALA A 83 -21.46 -3.99 -9.87
N VAL A 84 -21.25 -3.49 -8.65
CA VAL A 84 -20.27 -4.06 -7.70
C VAL A 84 -20.70 -5.44 -7.22
N GLU A 85 -21.97 -5.61 -6.84
CA GLU A 85 -22.52 -6.92 -6.43
C GLU A 85 -22.39 -7.95 -7.55
N GLU A 86 -22.68 -7.57 -8.80
CA GLU A 86 -22.52 -8.44 -9.96
C GLU A 86 -21.04 -8.76 -10.24
N TYR A 87 -20.16 -7.77 -10.14
CA TYR A 87 -18.72 -7.99 -10.29
C TYR A 87 -18.18 -8.95 -9.23
N VAL A 88 -18.57 -8.76 -7.96
CA VAL A 88 -18.17 -9.62 -6.85
C VAL A 88 -18.72 -11.04 -7.04
N ALA A 89 -19.99 -11.20 -7.39
CA ALA A 89 -20.59 -12.51 -7.66
C ALA A 89 -19.87 -13.25 -8.81
N ARG A 90 -19.40 -12.51 -9.83
CA ARG A 90 -18.57 -13.07 -10.91
C ARG A 90 -17.14 -13.37 -10.45
N ALA A 91 -16.62 -12.64 -9.48
CA ALA A 91 -15.29 -12.82 -8.91
C ALA A 91 -15.24 -13.94 -7.86
N GLU A 92 -16.34 -14.26 -7.19
CA GLU A 92 -16.45 -15.32 -6.15
C GLU A 92 -16.23 -16.76 -6.67
N GLY A 93 -15.92 -16.93 -7.96
CA GLY A 93 -15.42 -18.19 -8.54
C GLY A 93 -13.99 -18.11 -9.11
N LYS A 94 -13.38 -16.92 -9.14
CA LYS A 94 -11.99 -16.71 -9.60
C LYS A 94 -11.10 -16.58 -8.37
N LEU A 95 -10.56 -17.72 -7.92
CA LEU A 95 -9.31 -17.69 -7.18
C LEU A 95 -8.32 -16.87 -8.01
N VAL A 96 -7.80 -15.78 -7.45
CA VAL A 96 -6.66 -15.07 -8.04
C VAL A 96 -5.60 -16.13 -8.26
N ASP A 97 -5.26 -16.40 -9.52
CA ASP A 97 -4.22 -17.37 -9.82
C ASP A 97 -2.93 -16.86 -9.17
N LEU A 98 -2.12 -17.78 -8.63
CA LEU A 98 -0.82 -17.46 -8.04
C LEU A 98 0.03 -16.64 -9.02
N ALA A 99 -0.13 -16.87 -10.32
CA ALA A 99 0.50 -16.08 -11.37
C ALA A 99 0.06 -14.60 -11.36
N GLU A 100 -1.23 -14.33 -11.26
CA GLU A 100 -1.78 -12.96 -11.19
C GLU A 100 -1.36 -12.26 -9.89
N ALA A 101 -1.34 -12.98 -8.76
CA ALA A 101 -0.86 -12.46 -7.48
C ALA A 101 0.63 -12.10 -7.51
N ARG A 102 1.46 -12.94 -8.15
CA ARG A 102 2.90 -12.66 -8.35
C ARG A 102 3.12 -11.45 -9.24
N GLN A 103 2.37 -11.35 -10.33
CA GLN A 103 2.47 -10.22 -11.25
C GLN A 103 2.04 -8.90 -10.59
N ALA A 104 0.99 -8.93 -9.76
CA ALA A 104 0.59 -7.76 -8.96
C ALA A 104 1.67 -7.35 -7.94
N LEU A 105 2.33 -8.33 -7.31
CA LEU A 105 3.43 -8.07 -6.37
C LEU A 105 4.64 -7.42 -7.05
N GLU A 106 5.04 -7.91 -8.23
CA GLU A 106 6.15 -7.33 -9.02
C GLU A 106 5.86 -5.88 -9.42
N VAL A 107 4.62 -5.59 -9.84
CA VAL A 107 4.20 -4.22 -10.18
C VAL A 107 4.29 -3.30 -8.96
N LEU A 108 3.83 -3.76 -7.79
CA LEU A 108 3.92 -2.98 -6.56
C LEU A 108 5.37 -2.73 -6.13
N GLN A 109 6.23 -3.75 -6.21
CA GLN A 109 7.66 -3.61 -5.91
C GLN A 109 8.33 -2.57 -6.82
N ARG A 110 7.99 -2.58 -8.12
CA ARG A 110 8.53 -1.60 -9.07
C ARG A 110 8.08 -0.18 -8.74
N VAL A 111 6.79 0.02 -8.46
CA VAL A 111 6.25 1.35 -8.11
C VAL A 111 6.88 1.88 -6.83
N VAL A 112 7.11 1.02 -5.82
CA VAL A 112 7.79 1.41 -4.58
C VAL A 112 9.24 1.78 -4.85
N ALA A 113 9.97 0.98 -5.65
CA ALA A 113 11.35 1.29 -6.01
C ALA A 113 11.46 2.61 -6.81
N GLU A 114 10.55 2.85 -7.76
CA GLU A 114 10.49 4.09 -8.53
C GLU A 114 10.18 5.30 -7.61
N ALA A 115 9.27 5.14 -6.64
CA ALA A 115 8.95 6.18 -5.67
C ALA A 115 10.13 6.50 -4.73
N GLU A 116 10.92 5.50 -4.34
CA GLU A 116 12.13 5.70 -3.53
C GLU A 116 13.27 6.38 -4.31
N HIS A 117 13.38 6.11 -5.61
CA HIS A 117 14.31 6.82 -6.49
C HIS A 117 13.93 8.29 -6.64
N LEU A 118 12.65 8.58 -6.89
CA LEU A 118 12.15 9.95 -6.97
C LEU A 118 12.35 10.73 -5.66
N ARG A 119 12.26 10.06 -4.50
CA ARG A 119 12.51 10.68 -3.19
C ARG A 119 13.99 10.97 -2.92
N ARG A 120 14.92 10.22 -3.54
CA ARG A 120 16.36 10.47 -3.46
C ARG A 120 16.82 11.59 -4.38
N ASP A 121 16.10 11.83 -5.47
CA ASP A 121 16.43 12.83 -6.48
C ASP A 121 15.82 14.22 -6.19
N GLU A 122 15.03 14.38 -5.12
CA GLU A 122 14.59 15.71 -4.66
C GLU A 122 15.73 16.43 -3.91
N PRO A 123 16.29 17.54 -4.44
CA PRO A 123 17.21 18.35 -3.67
C PRO A 123 16.44 19.03 -2.52
N SER A 124 16.93 18.88 -1.29
CA SER A 124 16.43 19.57 -0.09
C SER A 124 16.18 21.05 -0.37
N GLN A 125 14.91 21.41 -0.62
CA GLN A 125 14.45 22.80 -0.60
C GLN A 125 14.32 23.25 0.86
N GLY A 126 15.47 23.43 1.50
CA GLY A 126 15.55 23.76 2.91
C GLY A 126 16.74 24.66 3.21
N ASP A 127 17.02 25.68 2.40
CA ASP A 127 17.99 26.71 2.81
C ASP A 127 17.85 28.07 2.11
N GLN A 128 16.62 28.60 1.99
CA GLN A 128 16.41 30.00 1.57
C GLN A 128 15.37 30.70 2.43
N ARG A 129 15.62 30.79 3.74
CA ARG A 129 15.00 31.79 4.62
C ARG A 129 15.99 32.25 5.70
N GLN A 130 17.09 32.87 5.30
CA GLN A 130 17.84 33.81 6.14
C GLN A 130 18.77 34.68 5.29
N ALA A 131 18.23 35.80 4.83
CA ALA A 131 18.96 37.04 4.53
C ALA A 131 17.91 38.09 4.14
N ALA A 132 17.24 38.64 5.15
CA ALA A 132 16.58 39.94 5.08
C ALA A 132 17.38 40.89 5.97
#